data_AF-A0AAD2G984-F1
#
_entry.id   AF-A0AAD2G984-F1
#
_cell.length_a   1.000
_cell.length_b   1.000
_cell.length_c   1.000
_cell.angle_alpha   90.00
_cell.angle_beta   90.00
_cell.angle_gamma   90.00
#
_symmetry.space_group_name_H-M   'P 1'
#
loop_
_entity.id
_entity.type
_entity.pdbx_description
1 polymer ?
#
loop_
_entity_poly.entity_id
_entity_poly.type
_entity_poly.pdbx_seq_one_letter_code
_entity_poly.pdbx_strand_id
1 'polypeptide(L)'
;MEGDSFPLPPHPPKFNNRDGQIMMENIESCARTAYGYHGIRLDYIFRENSELVGDPGFLKANDSSCSIEEELVRRAAHTGAVFRRNNQKFWVMLHAVTHETDASNHVRQFAPTLNGRAAYFALFAQYRGRGHFTNERQAAVRVLATLHWNGKA
;
A
#
# COMPACT_ATOMS: atom_id res chain seq x y z
N MET A 1 -3.36 26.29 14.37
CA MET A 1 -4.43 25.27 14.31
C MET A 1 -3.78 23.94 13.92
N GLU A 2 -3.41 23.12 14.89
CA GLU A 2 -2.69 21.83 14.69
C GLU A 2 -3.62 20.61 14.89
N GLY A 3 -4.92 20.75 14.61
CA GLY A 3 -5.96 19.86 15.15
C GLY A 3 -6.49 18.71 14.30
N ASP A 4 -6.16 18.61 13.00
CA ASP A 4 -6.92 17.74 12.08
C ASP A 4 -6.18 16.44 11.69
N SER A 5 -5.36 15.88 12.59
CA SER A 5 -4.76 14.56 12.36
C SER A 5 -5.50 13.50 13.16
N PHE A 6 -6.24 12.63 12.47
CA PHE A 6 -6.85 11.44 13.08
C PHE A 6 -5.76 10.50 13.63
N PRO A 7 -5.99 9.76 14.73
CA PRO A 7 -5.05 8.74 15.17
C PRO A 7 -4.91 7.65 14.10
N LEU A 8 -3.72 7.04 13.99
CA LEU A 8 -3.56 5.86 13.15
C LEU A 8 -4.32 4.68 13.79
N PRO A 9 -5.03 3.86 13.00
CA PRO A 9 -5.58 2.61 13.50
C PRO A 9 -4.46 1.68 13.98
N PRO A 10 -4.78 0.69 14.85
CA PRO A 10 -3.79 -0.31 15.25
C PRO A 10 -3.15 -0.94 14.02
N HIS A 11 -1.82 -0.95 14.01
CA HIS A 11 -1.06 -1.51 12.89
C HIS A 11 -1.17 -3.04 12.88
N PRO A 12 -1.11 -3.67 11.68
CA PRO A 12 -1.09 -5.13 11.59
C PRO A 12 0.12 -5.73 12.34
N PRO A 13 0.11 -7.06 12.59
CA PRO A 13 1.29 -7.76 13.12
C PRO A 13 2.53 -7.49 12.25
N LYS A 14 3.70 -7.59 12.87
CA LYS A 14 5.00 -7.37 12.20
C LYS A 14 5.14 -8.27 10.96
N PHE A 15 5.90 -7.78 9.98
CA PHE A 15 6.12 -8.48 8.72
C PHE A 15 6.78 -9.85 8.90
N ASN A 16 6.26 -10.86 8.18
CA ASN A 16 6.86 -12.17 8.00
C ASN A 16 7.21 -12.37 6.51
N ASN A 17 8.46 -12.73 6.22
CA ASN A 17 8.96 -12.87 4.86
C ASN A 17 8.29 -14.02 4.08
N ARG A 18 7.75 -15.03 4.79
CA ARG A 18 7.02 -16.15 4.17
C ARG A 18 5.66 -15.73 3.62
N ASP A 19 5.02 -14.74 4.25
CA ASP A 19 3.64 -14.34 3.99
C ASP A 19 3.58 -12.90 3.45
N GLY A 20 4.52 -12.54 2.58
CA GLY A 20 4.68 -11.16 2.12
C GLY A 20 3.44 -10.60 1.41
N GLN A 21 2.69 -11.45 0.70
CA GLN A 21 1.44 -11.05 0.05
C GLN A 21 0.35 -10.65 1.06
N ILE A 22 0.19 -11.44 2.13
CA ILE A 22 -0.78 -11.19 3.20
C ILE A 22 -0.43 -9.90 3.94
N MET A 23 0.85 -9.64 4.17
CA MET A 23 1.29 -8.38 4.77
C MET A 23 0.96 -7.18 3.87
N MET A 24 1.19 -7.26 2.56
CA MET A 24 0.83 -6.19 1.64
C MET A 24 -0.68 -5.91 1.63
N GLU A 25 -1.51 -6.97 1.66
CA GLU A 25 -2.98 -6.87 1.83
C GLU A 25 -3.35 -6.21 3.17
N ASN A 26 -2.69 -6.58 4.26
CA ASN A 26 -2.93 -5.99 5.58
C ASN A 26 -2.55 -4.51 5.64
N ILE A 27 -1.45 -4.11 4.98
CA ILE A 27 -1.06 -2.70 4.85
C ILE A 27 -2.11 -1.92 4.06
N GLU A 28 -2.58 -2.47 2.94
CA GLU A 28 -3.62 -1.84 2.12
C GLU A 28 -4.94 -1.72 2.88
N SER A 29 -5.32 -2.76 3.64
CA SER A 29 -6.47 -2.74 4.53
C SER A 29 -6.33 -1.64 5.60
N CYS A 30 -5.17 -1.57 6.26
CA CYS A 30 -4.87 -0.53 7.25
C CYS A 30 -4.95 0.88 6.64
N ALA A 31 -4.45 1.07 5.42
CA ALA A 31 -4.51 2.35 4.72
C ALA A 31 -5.94 2.79 4.36
N ARG A 32 -6.83 1.83 4.08
CA ARG A 32 -8.27 2.10 3.85
C ARG A 32 -8.99 2.51 5.13
N THR A 33 -8.63 1.94 6.27
CA THR A 33 -9.21 2.31 7.58
C THR A 33 -8.57 3.57 8.17
N ALA A 34 -7.34 3.91 7.75
CA ALA A 34 -6.61 5.05 8.27
C ALA A 34 -7.01 6.36 7.57
N TYR A 35 -7.40 7.35 8.35
CA TYR A 35 -7.65 8.71 7.85
C TYR A 35 -6.41 9.59 8.03
N GLY A 36 -6.09 10.38 7.02
CA GLY A 36 -5.05 11.40 7.01
C GLY A 36 -5.56 12.78 7.43
N TYR A 37 -4.78 13.79 7.10
CA TYR A 37 -5.14 15.20 7.20
C TYR A 37 -6.33 15.51 6.27
N HIS A 38 -7.23 16.40 6.72
CA HIS A 38 -8.53 16.70 6.09
C HIS A 38 -9.52 15.54 5.98
N GLY A 39 -9.34 14.46 6.74
CA GLY A 39 -10.28 13.32 6.73
C GLY A 39 -10.26 12.51 5.42
N ILE A 40 -9.19 12.66 4.63
CA ILE A 40 -8.97 11.85 3.43
C ILE A 40 -8.34 10.52 3.86
N ARG A 41 -8.92 9.39 3.47
CA ARG A 41 -8.33 8.06 3.71
C ARG A 41 -6.94 7.97 3.09
N LEU A 42 -6.01 7.23 3.69
CA LEU A 42 -4.61 7.16 3.23
C LEU A 42 -4.41 6.30 1.98
N ASP A 43 -5.41 5.52 1.57
CA ASP A 43 -5.37 4.65 0.38
C ASP A 43 -5.13 5.39 -0.94
N TYR A 44 -5.53 6.67 -1.02
CA TYR A 44 -5.23 7.49 -2.20
C TYR A 44 -3.72 7.60 -2.49
N ILE A 45 -2.85 7.44 -1.49
CA ILE A 45 -1.39 7.63 -1.62
C ILE A 45 -0.76 6.61 -2.58
N PHE A 46 -1.30 5.40 -2.71
CA PHE A 46 -0.77 4.39 -3.63
C PHE A 46 -1.55 4.30 -4.95
N ARG A 47 -2.57 5.14 -5.14
CA ARG A 47 -3.30 5.23 -6.41
C ARG A 47 -2.35 5.60 -7.55
N GLU A 48 -2.57 5.04 -8.73
CA GLU A 48 -1.88 5.45 -9.95
C GLU A 48 -2.09 6.96 -10.21
N ASN A 49 -1.07 7.62 -10.78
CA ASN A 49 -1.17 9.04 -11.10
C ASN A 49 -2.06 9.20 -12.34
N SER A 50 -3.37 9.27 -12.15
CA SER A 50 -4.32 9.62 -13.22
C SER A 50 -4.50 11.13 -13.28
N GLU A 51 -4.62 11.68 -14.49
CA GLU A 51 -5.11 13.06 -14.65
C GLU A 51 -6.48 13.19 -13.97
N LEU A 52 -6.68 14.30 -13.27
CA LEU A 52 -7.98 14.60 -12.67
C LEU A 52 -8.97 14.78 -13.81
N VAL A 53 -9.87 13.81 -14.00
CA VAL A 53 -11.01 13.95 -14.91
C VAL A 53 -11.76 15.22 -14.50
N GLY A 54 -11.99 16.14 -15.44
CA GLY A 54 -12.65 17.42 -15.19
C GLY A 54 -13.92 17.24 -14.36
N ASP A 55 -14.08 18.10 -13.34
CA ASP A 55 -15.15 18.01 -12.34
C ASP A 55 -16.54 18.06 -13.01
N PRO A 56 -17.41 17.06 -12.85
CA PRO A 56 -18.81 17.14 -13.30
C PRO A 56 -19.64 18.16 -12.50
N GLY A 57 -19.05 18.86 -11.52
CA GLY A 57 -19.69 19.92 -10.72
C GLY A 57 -20.54 19.38 -9.57
N PHE A 58 -20.95 18.11 -9.61
CA PHE A 58 -21.65 17.43 -8.54
C PHE A 58 -21.15 15.99 -8.40
N LEU A 59 -21.23 15.45 -7.17
CA LEU A 59 -21.29 14.00 -6.95
C LEU A 59 -22.26 13.44 -8.00
N LYS A 60 -21.86 12.47 -8.81
CA LYS A 60 -22.77 11.79 -9.74
C LYS A 60 -23.86 11.10 -8.91
N ALA A 61 -24.91 11.85 -8.55
CA ALA A 61 -26.03 11.40 -7.72
C ALA A 61 -26.84 10.30 -8.41
N ASN A 62 -26.57 10.06 -9.69
CA ASN A 62 -27.19 9.05 -10.54
C ASN A 62 -26.47 7.70 -10.55
N ASP A 63 -25.24 7.60 -10.03
CA ASP A 63 -24.60 6.30 -9.77
C ASP A 63 -24.65 6.03 -8.26
N SER A 64 -25.64 5.26 -7.82
CA SER A 64 -25.80 4.77 -6.45
C SER A 64 -24.64 3.87 -5.96
N SER A 65 -23.58 3.73 -6.75
CA SER A 65 -22.45 2.84 -6.54
C SER A 65 -21.20 3.50 -5.95
N CYS A 66 -21.12 4.83 -5.87
CA CYS A 66 -19.92 5.52 -5.38
C CYS A 66 -20.15 6.20 -4.03
N SER A 67 -19.45 5.73 -3.00
CA SER A 67 -19.46 6.37 -1.67
C SER A 67 -18.80 7.75 -1.71
N ILE A 68 -19.21 8.65 -0.82
CA ILE A 68 -18.58 9.97 -0.65
C ILE A 68 -17.07 9.81 -0.40
N GLU A 69 -16.67 8.82 0.38
CA GLU A 69 -15.26 8.56 0.68
C GLU A 69 -14.45 8.18 -0.56
N GLU A 70 -15.05 7.38 -1.46
CA GLU A 70 -14.39 6.96 -2.70
C GLU A 70 -14.22 8.14 -3.66
N GLU A 71 -15.17 9.06 -3.67
CA GLU A 71 -15.03 10.31 -4.41
C GLU A 71 -13.96 11.21 -3.80
N LEU A 72 -13.86 11.32 -2.47
CA LEU A 72 -12.80 12.08 -1.81
C LEU A 72 -11.42 11.51 -2.18
N VAL A 73 -11.25 10.19 -2.17
CA VAL A 73 -10.03 9.51 -2.60
C VAL A 73 -9.74 9.76 -4.08
N ARG A 74 -10.78 9.73 -4.93
CA ARG A 74 -10.67 10.01 -6.37
C ARG A 74 -10.28 11.46 -6.67
N ARG A 75 -10.73 12.42 -5.86
CA ARG A 75 -10.41 13.84 -6.03
C ARG A 75 -9.12 14.27 -5.34
N ALA A 76 -8.62 13.50 -4.38
CA ALA A 76 -7.44 13.85 -3.61
C ALA A 76 -6.21 14.03 -4.53
N ALA A 77 -5.60 15.21 -4.46
CA ALA A 77 -4.40 15.52 -5.23
C ALA A 77 -3.17 14.81 -4.66
N HIS A 78 -2.28 14.31 -5.53
CA HIS A 78 -0.96 13.79 -5.13
C HIS A 78 0.11 14.89 -5.03
N THR A 79 -0.32 16.14 -4.83
CA THR A 79 0.55 17.32 -4.77
C THR A 79 0.14 18.24 -3.62
N GLY A 80 1.03 19.16 -3.24
CA GLY A 80 0.77 20.14 -2.19
C GLY A 80 1.08 19.67 -0.75
N ALA A 81 0.76 20.54 0.21
CA ALA A 81 1.09 20.34 1.63
C ALA A 81 0.30 19.19 2.28
N VAL A 82 -0.97 19.03 1.89
CA VAL A 82 -1.85 17.95 2.38
C VAL A 82 -1.29 16.59 1.99
N PHE A 83 -0.95 16.42 0.71
CA PHE A 83 -0.31 15.20 0.23
C PHE A 83 0.98 14.90 0.97
N ARG A 84 1.85 15.90 1.15
CA ARG A 84 3.11 15.73 1.88
C ARG A 84 2.91 15.21 3.30
N ARG A 85 1.99 15.81 4.07
CA ARG A 85 1.70 15.36 5.45
C ARG A 85 1.12 13.95 5.49
N ASN A 86 0.19 13.65 4.58
CA ASN A 86 -0.40 12.31 4.47
C ASN A 86 0.63 11.26 4.07
N ASN A 87 1.55 11.61 3.16
CA ASN A 87 2.64 10.76 2.73
C ASN A 87 3.62 10.43 3.88
N GLN A 88 3.94 11.43 4.71
CA GLN A 88 4.75 11.25 5.92
C GLN A 88 4.06 10.32 6.92
N LYS A 89 2.77 10.53 7.15
CA LYS A 89 1.97 9.69 8.05
C LYS A 89 1.92 8.24 7.57
N PHE A 90 1.75 8.03 6.26
CA PHE A 90 1.77 6.70 5.67
C PHE A 90 3.15 6.05 5.79
N TRP A 91 4.25 6.81 5.66
CA TRP A 91 5.59 6.27 5.94
C TRP A 91 5.74 5.77 7.37
N VAL A 92 5.26 6.53 8.36
CA VAL A 92 5.29 6.10 9.78
C VAL A 92 4.53 4.79 9.98
N MET A 93 3.36 4.66 9.34
CA MET A 93 2.58 3.42 9.36
C MET A 93 3.36 2.24 8.75
N LEU A 94 3.99 2.43 7.59
CA LEU A 94 4.83 1.39 6.96
C LEU A 94 6.02 1.01 7.84
N HIS A 95 6.69 1.99 8.44
CA HIS A 95 7.82 1.77 9.32
C HIS A 95 7.39 0.96 10.56
N ALA A 96 6.23 1.25 11.15
CA ALA A 96 5.70 0.49 12.28
C ALA A 96 5.44 -0.99 11.94
N VAL A 97 5.05 -1.32 10.69
CA VAL A 97 4.83 -2.72 10.29
C VAL A 97 6.13 -3.43 9.90
N THR A 98 7.10 -2.70 9.35
CA THR A 98 8.34 -3.26 8.78
C THR A 98 9.55 -3.19 9.68
N HIS A 99 9.53 -2.42 10.78
CA HIS A 99 10.66 -2.35 11.70
C HIS A 99 11.05 -3.73 12.22
N GLU A 100 12.36 -3.97 12.39
CA GLU A 100 12.95 -5.23 12.87
C GLU A 100 12.71 -6.44 11.96
N THR A 101 12.38 -6.22 10.68
CA THR A 101 12.19 -7.28 9.69
C THR A 101 13.08 -7.06 8.46
N ASP A 102 13.24 -8.08 7.61
CA ASP A 102 14.02 -7.98 6.37
C ASP A 102 13.50 -6.88 5.43
N ALA A 103 12.19 -6.63 5.45
CA ALA A 103 11.54 -5.58 4.67
C ALA A 103 11.93 -4.16 5.13
N SER A 104 12.47 -4.00 6.34
CA SER A 104 12.88 -2.71 6.90
C SER A 104 13.89 -1.99 6.00
N ASN A 105 14.80 -2.73 5.36
CA ASN A 105 15.81 -2.15 4.48
C ASN A 105 15.19 -1.39 3.29
N HIS A 106 14.10 -1.91 2.74
CA HIS A 106 13.38 -1.29 1.62
C HIS A 106 12.62 -0.03 2.03
N VAL A 107 12.19 0.08 3.29
CA VAL A 107 11.47 1.26 3.81
C VAL A 107 12.43 2.32 4.34
N ARG A 108 13.52 1.88 4.99
CA ARG A 108 14.49 2.73 5.69
C ARG A 108 15.22 3.69 4.77
N GLN A 109 15.46 3.31 3.52
CA GLN A 109 16.05 4.21 2.51
C GLN A 109 15.24 5.51 2.31
N PHE A 110 13.94 5.50 2.61
CA PHE A 110 13.06 6.66 2.48
C PHE A 110 12.90 7.48 3.77
N ALA A 111 13.54 7.07 4.87
CA ALA A 111 13.45 7.75 6.17
C ALA A 111 13.80 9.26 6.14
N PRO A 112 14.85 9.72 5.40
CA PRO A 112 15.20 11.15 5.39
C PRO A 112 14.10 12.04 4.80
N THR A 113 13.31 11.51 3.87
CA THR A 113 12.23 12.24 3.17
C THR A 113 10.85 11.90 3.72
N LEU A 114 10.75 10.88 4.59
CA LEU A 114 9.50 10.31 5.08
C LEU A 114 8.52 10.00 3.94
N ASN A 115 9.04 9.47 2.83
CA ASN A 115 8.25 9.26 1.63
C ASN A 115 7.57 7.88 1.63
N GLY A 116 6.32 7.84 2.13
CA GLY A 116 5.55 6.61 2.26
C GLY A 116 5.16 5.98 0.93
N ARG A 117 4.78 6.79 -0.06
CA ARG A 117 4.43 6.34 -1.42
C ARG A 117 5.59 5.60 -2.06
N ALA A 118 6.78 6.18 -2.04
CA ALA A 118 7.97 5.56 -2.60
C ALA A 118 8.35 4.28 -1.84
N ALA A 119 8.27 4.29 -0.51
CA ALA A 119 8.50 3.11 0.32
C ALA A 119 7.53 1.97 0.01
N TYR A 120 6.24 2.25 -0.15
CA TYR A 120 5.24 1.26 -0.52
C TYR A 120 5.52 0.67 -1.90
N PHE A 121 5.85 1.49 -2.91
CA PHE A 121 6.16 0.95 -4.24
C PHE A 121 7.45 0.12 -4.26
N ALA A 122 8.43 0.44 -3.41
CA ALA A 122 9.63 -0.41 -3.24
C ALA A 122 9.26 -1.78 -2.64
N LEU A 123 8.40 -1.82 -1.62
CA LEU A 123 7.87 -3.08 -1.07
C LEU A 123 7.04 -3.85 -2.09
N PHE A 124 6.16 -3.15 -2.81
CA PHE A 124 5.35 -3.74 -3.87
C PHE A 124 6.22 -4.37 -4.97
N ALA A 125 7.27 -3.69 -5.41
CA ALA A 125 8.20 -4.23 -6.40
C ALA A 125 8.94 -5.48 -5.88
N GLN A 126 9.29 -5.52 -4.59
CA GLN A 126 10.00 -6.66 -3.99
C GLN A 126 9.10 -7.90 -3.82
N TYR A 127 7.86 -7.71 -3.36
CA TYR A 127 6.99 -8.81 -2.93
C TYR A 127 5.84 -9.11 -3.88
N ARG A 128 5.46 -8.17 -4.75
CA ARG A 128 4.41 -8.32 -5.78
C ARG A 128 4.90 -7.95 -7.18
N GLY A 129 6.21 -7.71 -7.34
CA GLY A 129 6.79 -7.35 -8.62
C GLY A 129 7.06 -8.57 -9.51
N ARG A 130 7.37 -8.30 -10.78
CA ARG A 130 7.68 -9.34 -11.77
C ARG A 130 8.82 -10.27 -11.32
N GLY A 131 9.85 -9.72 -10.66
CA GLY A 131 10.98 -10.50 -10.15
C GLY A 131 10.57 -11.58 -9.14
N HIS A 132 9.64 -11.25 -8.25
CA HIS A 132 9.08 -12.20 -7.27
C HIS A 132 8.38 -13.35 -7.99
N PHE A 133 7.43 -13.03 -8.88
CA PHE A 133 6.70 -14.04 -9.65
C PHE A 133 7.61 -14.90 -10.53
N THR A 134 8.68 -14.33 -11.11
CA THR A 134 9.64 -15.13 -11.87
C THR A 134 10.41 -16.10 -10.99
N ASN A 135 10.78 -15.70 -9.78
CA ASN A 135 11.49 -16.56 -8.83
C ASN A 135 10.58 -17.70 -8.34
N GLU A 136 9.33 -17.40 -7.99
CA GLU A 136 8.33 -18.40 -7.61
C GLU A 136 8.06 -19.38 -8.75
N ARG A 137 7.89 -18.87 -9.98
CA ARG A 137 7.73 -19.71 -11.17
C ARG A 137 8.93 -20.63 -11.38
N GLN A 138 10.15 -20.11 -11.26
CA GLN A 138 11.37 -20.93 -11.39
C GLN A 138 11.46 -21.99 -10.28
N ALA A 139 11.09 -21.65 -9.05
CA ALA A 139 11.05 -22.60 -7.94
C ALA A 139 10.05 -23.73 -8.22
N ALA A 140 8.82 -23.40 -8.67
CA ALA A 140 7.82 -24.40 -9.05
C ALA A 140 8.30 -25.29 -10.21
N VAL A 141 8.93 -24.71 -11.23
CA VAL A 141 9.50 -25.47 -12.36
C VAL A 141 10.60 -26.42 -11.89
N ARG A 142 11.47 -26.00 -10.95
CA ARG A 142 12.50 -26.88 -10.37
C ARG A 142 11.87 -28.07 -9.63
N VAL A 143 10.81 -27.84 -8.85
CA VAL A 143 10.08 -28.91 -8.17
C VAL A 143 9.52 -29.89 -9.20
N LEU A 144 8.82 -29.41 -10.22
CA LEU A 144 8.28 -30.24 -11.30
C LEU A 144 9.35 -31.04 -12.03
N ALA A 145 10.53 -30.46 -12.28
CA ALA A 145 11.64 -31.15 -12.92
C ALA A 145 12.21 -32.31 -12.09
N THR A 146 12.10 -32.24 -10.76
CA THR A 146 12.56 -33.30 -9.84
C THR A 146 11.49 -34.32 -9.48
N LEU A 147 10.22 -34.00 -9.77
CA LEU A 147 9.08 -34.80 -9.35
C LEU A 147 8.96 -36.03 -10.27
N HIS A 148 9.27 -37.20 -9.72
CA HIS A 148 9.14 -38.48 -10.40
C HIS A 148 8.00 -39.28 -9.76
N TRP A 149 7.19 -39.93 -10.60
CA TRP A 149 6.18 -40.88 -10.16
C TRP A 149 6.85 -42.17 -9.68
N ASN A 150 6.52 -42.65 -8.47
CA ASN A 150 7.15 -43.82 -7.86
C ASN A 150 6.32 -45.12 -7.97
N GLY A 151 5.20 -45.12 -8.70
CA GLY A 151 4.43 -46.33 -8.98
C GLY A 151 3.68 -46.93 -7.78
N LYS A 152 3.68 -46.30 -6.60
CA LYS A 152 2.92 -46.76 -5.44
C LYS A 152 1.56 -46.07 -5.42
N ALA A 153 0.54 -46.82 -5.84
CA ALA A 153 -0.87 -46.49 -5.62
C ALA A 153 -1.29 -46.84 -4.19
#